data_AF-A0A3M5VFH6-F1
#
_entry.id   AF-A0A3M5VFH6-F1
#
_cell.length_a   1.000
_cell.length_b   1.000
_cell.length_c   1.000
_cell.angle_alpha   90.00
_cell.angle_beta   90.00
_cell.angle_gamma   90.00
#
_symmetry.space_group_name_H-M   'P 1'
#
loop_
_entity.id
_entity.type
_entity.pdbx_description
1 polymer ?
#
loop_
_entity_poly.entity_id
_entity_poly.type
_entity_poly.pdbx_seq_one_letter_code
_entity_poly.pdbx_strand_id
1 'polypeptide(L)'
;LRQYTDPYLNQDPVSAGCVRAIEVQGDQVSVQLQLGYAAGLFKSGWAQMLQMAIEGLDGVGSAKVDIQCVITPHKAQAQIPGLANVKNVVAVASGKGGVGKSTTAANLALALAR
;
A
#
# COMPACT_ATOMS: atom_id res chain seq x y z
N LEU A 1 -17.07 -12.39 5.74
CA LEU A 1 -15.72 -11.87 5.39
C LEU A 1 -14.88 -12.88 4.60
N ARG A 2 -14.72 -14.15 5.04
CA ARG A 2 -13.91 -15.16 4.32
C ARG A 2 -14.40 -15.54 2.91
N GLN A 3 -15.67 -15.28 2.62
CA GLN A 3 -16.31 -15.54 1.33
C GLN A 3 -16.07 -14.42 0.30
N TYR A 4 -15.42 -13.32 0.68
CA TYR A 4 -15.14 -12.20 -0.20
C TYR A 4 -13.67 -12.19 -0.58
N THR A 5 -13.41 -12.18 -1.88
CA THR A 5 -12.06 -12.13 -2.42
C THR A 5 -11.65 -10.69 -2.70
N ASP A 6 -10.49 -10.31 -2.18
CA ASP A 6 -9.79 -9.09 -2.57
C ASP A 6 -9.27 -9.25 -4.02
N PRO A 7 -9.63 -8.36 -4.96
CA PRO A 7 -9.28 -8.51 -6.37
C PRO A 7 -7.78 -8.32 -6.67
N TYR A 8 -7.02 -7.70 -5.77
CA TYR A 8 -5.58 -7.45 -5.93
C TYR A 8 -4.74 -8.50 -5.22
N LEU A 9 -5.19 -9.00 -4.07
CA LEU A 9 -4.48 -10.00 -3.28
C LEU A 9 -4.88 -11.44 -3.63
N ASN A 10 -5.98 -11.64 -4.36
CA ASN A 10 -6.58 -12.95 -4.63
C ASN A 10 -6.78 -13.80 -3.35
N GLN A 11 -7.07 -13.13 -2.24
CA GLN A 11 -7.25 -13.72 -0.92
C GLN A 11 -8.39 -13.02 -0.21
N ASP A 12 -9.00 -13.67 0.78
CA ASP A 12 -9.99 -13.02 1.62
C ASP A 12 -9.33 -12.07 2.63
N PRO A 13 -10.02 -11.01 3.08
CA PRO A 13 -9.44 -10.01 3.98
C PRO A 13 -8.96 -10.57 5.34
N VAL A 14 -9.44 -11.75 5.77
CA VAL A 14 -8.96 -12.41 6.99
C VAL A 14 -7.61 -13.08 6.71
N SER A 15 -7.52 -13.89 5.66
CA SER A 15 -6.28 -14.57 5.27
C SER A 15 -5.18 -13.59 4.84
N ALA A 16 -5.56 -12.49 4.19
CA ALA A 16 -4.66 -11.41 3.80
C ALA A 16 -4.12 -10.57 4.99
N GLY A 17 -4.62 -10.80 6.22
CA GLY A 17 -4.21 -10.03 7.39
C GLY A 17 -4.67 -8.57 7.36
N CYS A 18 -5.73 -8.27 6.61
CA CYS A 18 -6.28 -6.93 6.44
C CYS A 18 -7.22 -6.53 7.59
N VAL A 19 -7.80 -7.49 8.31
CA VAL A 19 -8.67 -7.19 9.46
C VAL A 19 -7.88 -6.58 10.62
N ARG A 20 -8.33 -5.44 11.13
CA ARG A 20 -7.74 -4.75 12.29
C ARG A 20 -8.58 -4.88 13.54
N ALA A 21 -9.88 -4.69 13.40
CA ALA A 21 -10.81 -4.82 14.51
C ALA A 21 -12.17 -5.31 13.99
N ILE A 22 -12.83 -6.12 14.81
CA ILE A 22 -14.24 -6.47 14.67
C ILE A 22 -14.85 -6.26 16.07
N GLU A 23 -15.78 -5.33 16.17
CA GLU A 23 -16.49 -5.02 17.41
C GLU A 23 -17.97 -5.34 17.21
N VAL A 24 -18.56 -6.03 18.18
CA VAL A 24 -19.98 -6.39 18.19
C VAL A 24 -20.58 -5.85 19.47
N GLN A 25 -21.57 -4.96 19.35
CA GLN A 25 -22.29 -4.37 20.47
C GLN A 25 -23.79 -4.57 20.27
N GLY A 26 -24.34 -5.60 20.88
CA GLY A 26 -25.73 -5.99 20.64
C GLY A 26 -25.94 -6.40 19.18
N ASP A 27 -26.76 -5.63 18.47
CA ASP A 27 -27.09 -5.81 17.05
C ASP A 27 -26.22 -4.96 16.10
N GLN A 28 -25.27 -4.19 16.64
CA GLN A 28 -24.36 -3.35 15.86
C GLN A 28 -23.02 -4.03 15.66
N VAL A 29 -22.56 -4.08 14.40
CA VAL A 29 -21.27 -4.66 14.03
C VAL A 29 -20.39 -3.59 13.38
N SER A 30 -19.19 -3.39 13.92
CA SER A 30 -18.18 -2.50 13.36
C SER A 30 -16.97 -3.31 12.91
N VAL A 31 -16.56 -3.12 11.65
CA VAL A 31 -15.40 -3.79 11.06
C VAL A 31 -14.43 -2.76 10.54
N GLN A 32 -13.16 -2.89 10.93
CA GLN A 32 -12.05 -2.07 10.43
C GLN A 32 -11.10 -2.93 9.61
N LEU A 33 -10.86 -2.52 8.36
CA LEU A 33 -9.91 -3.15 7.45
C LEU A 33 -8.80 -2.16 7.08
N GLN A 34 -7.58 -2.67 6.97
CA GLN A 34 -6.41 -1.94 6.51
C GLN A 34 -5.77 -2.64 5.32
N LEU A 35 -5.73 -1.96 4.19
CA LEU A 35 -5.11 -2.41 2.95
C LEU A 35 -3.68 -1.84 2.88
N GLY A 36 -2.71 -2.70 2.64
CA GLY A 36 -1.29 -2.34 2.50
C GLY A 36 -0.92 -1.71 1.15
N TYR A 37 -1.90 -1.41 0.30
CA TYR A 37 -1.73 -0.96 -1.07
C TYR A 37 -2.77 0.10 -1.46
N ALA A 38 -2.56 0.76 -2.61
CA ALA A 38 -3.44 1.83 -3.08
C ALA A 38 -4.77 1.27 -3.60
N ALA A 39 -5.87 1.59 -2.91
CA ALA A 39 -7.20 1.04 -3.19
C ALA A 39 -8.30 2.13 -3.33
N GLY A 40 -7.91 3.38 -3.58
CA GLY A 40 -8.82 4.53 -3.52
C GLY A 40 -10.06 4.42 -4.40
N LEU A 41 -9.96 3.79 -5.57
CA LEU A 41 -11.07 3.67 -6.52
C LEU A 41 -12.11 2.62 -6.16
N PHE A 42 -11.77 1.58 -5.39
CA PHE A 42 -12.70 0.49 -5.08
C PHE A 42 -13.02 0.36 -3.58
N LYS A 43 -12.25 1.00 -2.68
CA LYS A 43 -12.43 0.85 -1.23
C LYS A 43 -13.85 1.16 -0.76
N SER A 44 -14.51 2.16 -1.34
CA SER A 44 -15.86 2.59 -0.95
C SER A 44 -16.91 1.57 -1.36
N GLY A 45 -16.87 1.12 -2.62
CA GLY A 45 -17.78 0.08 -3.11
C GLY A 45 -17.60 -1.24 -2.38
N TRP A 46 -16.35 -1.59 -2.05
CA TRP A 46 -16.05 -2.79 -1.29
C TRP A 46 -16.53 -2.70 0.17
N ALA A 47 -16.34 -1.55 0.83
CA ALA A 47 -16.88 -1.29 2.16
C ALA A 47 -18.40 -1.44 2.18
N GLN A 48 -19.09 -0.86 1.21
CA GLN A 48 -20.55 -0.95 1.08
C GLN A 48 -21.02 -2.39 0.84
N MET A 49 -20.35 -3.13 -0.04
CA MET A 49 -20.66 -4.53 -0.29
C MET A 49 -20.51 -5.39 0.97
N LEU A 50 -19.42 -5.19 1.72
CA LEU A 50 -19.18 -5.90 2.98
C LEU A 50 -20.19 -5.49 4.06
N GLN A 51 -20.58 -4.21 4.11
CA GLN A 51 -21.61 -3.72 5.03
C GLN A 51 -22.94 -4.44 4.78
N MET A 52 -23.44 -4.43 3.54
CA MET A 52 -24.69 -5.12 3.18
C MET A 52 -24.63 -6.61 3.48
N ALA A 53 -23.48 -7.23 3.27
CA ALA A 53 -23.27 -8.64 3.59
C ALA A 53 -23.35 -8.97 5.09
N ILE A 54 -22.88 -8.05 5.94
CA ILE A 54 -22.92 -8.21 7.40
C ILE A 54 -24.33 -7.92 7.92
N GLU A 55 -25.00 -6.91 7.38
CA GLU A 55 -26.41 -6.59 7.70
C GLU A 55 -27.37 -7.72 7.29
N GLY A 56 -27.01 -8.53 6.30
CA GLY A 56 -27.77 -9.72 5.92
C GLY A 56 -27.63 -10.92 6.86
N LEU A 57 -26.86 -10.81 7.94
CA LEU A 57 -26.69 -11.89 8.93
C LEU A 57 -27.79 -11.80 10.00
N ASP A 58 -28.33 -12.97 10.38
CA ASP A 58 -29.33 -13.05 11.45
C ASP A 58 -28.79 -12.46 12.75
N GLY A 59 -29.54 -11.51 13.33
CA GLY A 59 -29.19 -10.83 14.58
C GLY A 59 -28.39 -9.55 14.42
N VAL A 60 -28.07 -9.12 13.19
CA VAL A 60 -27.43 -7.81 12.92
C VAL A 60 -28.47 -6.78 12.54
N GLY A 61 -28.60 -5.71 13.31
CA GLY A 61 -29.47 -4.58 13.04
C GLY A 61 -28.78 -3.47 12.24
N SER A 62 -27.47 -3.29 12.42
CA SER A 62 -26.67 -2.36 11.60
C SER A 62 -25.21 -2.79 11.50
N ALA A 63 -24.57 -2.50 10.37
CA ALA A 63 -23.14 -2.69 10.22
C ALA A 63 -22.43 -1.41 9.78
N LYS A 64 -21.18 -1.26 10.21
CA LYS A 64 -20.27 -0.22 9.73
C LYS A 64 -18.98 -0.86 9.30
N VAL A 65 -18.54 -0.61 8.07
CA VAL A 65 -17.27 -1.09 7.55
C VAL A 65 -16.40 0.10 7.19
N ASP A 66 -15.26 0.25 7.86
CA ASP A 66 -14.24 1.24 7.52
C ASP A 66 -13.05 0.57 6.85
N ILE A 67 -12.61 1.12 5.72
CA ILE A 67 -11.48 0.60 4.95
C ILE A 67 -10.45 1.70 4.75
N GLN A 68 -9.27 1.50 5.32
CA GLN A 68 -8.15 2.42 5.23
C GLN A 68 -7.04 1.86 4.35
N CYS A 69 -6.41 2.73 3.56
CA CYS A 69 -5.22 2.36 2.79
C CYS A 69 -4.00 2.92 3.52
N VAL A 70 -3.17 2.03 4.06
CA VAL A 70 -1.98 2.41 4.80
C VAL A 70 -0.80 1.66 4.21
N ILE A 71 -0.07 2.35 3.35
CA ILE A 71 1.07 1.83 2.61
C ILE A 71 2.30 2.14 3.46
N THR A 72 2.88 1.11 4.08
CA THR A 72 4.09 1.30 4.88
C THR A 72 5.26 1.59 3.94
N PRO A 73 5.96 2.72 4.09
CA PRO A 73 7.12 3.02 3.24
C PRO A 73 8.22 2.02 3.54
N HIS A 74 8.54 1.16 2.58
CA HIS A 74 9.77 0.38 2.63
C HIS A 74 10.93 1.34 2.33
N LYS A 75 11.83 1.52 3.30
CA LYS A 75 13.07 2.23 3.08
C LYS A 75 13.84 1.50 1.96
N ALA A 76 13.97 2.12 0.80
CA ALA A 76 15.02 1.76 -0.14
C ALA A 76 16.34 1.95 0.62
N GLN A 77 16.99 0.84 1.00
CA GLN A 77 18.28 0.74 1.69
C GLN A 77 18.79 2.09 2.25
N ALA A 78 18.31 2.51 3.43
CA ALA A 78 18.45 3.91 3.85
C ALA A 78 19.88 4.36 4.18
N GLN A 79 20.87 3.47 4.17
CA GLN A 79 22.28 3.83 4.35
C GLN A 79 23.12 2.88 3.53
N ILE A 80 23.63 3.36 2.40
CA ILE A 80 24.80 2.73 1.76
C ILE A 80 25.99 3.25 2.55
N PRO A 81 26.70 2.44 3.36
CA PRO A 81 27.78 2.94 4.22
C PRO A 81 28.85 3.74 3.45
N GLY A 82 29.07 3.39 2.18
CA GLY A 82 29.98 4.11 1.28
C GLY A 82 29.55 5.54 0.90
N LEU A 83 28.32 5.96 1.21
CA LEU A 83 27.80 7.31 0.94
C LEU A 83 27.69 8.18 2.21
N ALA A 84 28.09 7.68 3.38
CA ALA A 84 27.92 8.40 4.65
C ALA A 84 28.58 9.79 4.69
N ASN A 85 29.67 9.98 3.94
CA ASN A 85 30.41 11.25 3.85
C ASN A 85 30.14 12.02 2.54
N VAL A 86 29.19 11.57 1.72
CA VAL A 86 28.86 12.23 0.44
C VAL A 86 27.83 13.34 0.70
N LYS A 87 28.22 14.59 0.45
CA LYS A 87 27.35 15.77 0.66
C LYS A 87 26.21 15.87 -0.34
N ASN A 88 26.46 15.48 -1.60
CA ASN A 88 25.51 15.63 -2.71
C ASN A 88 25.45 14.34 -3.54
N VAL A 89 24.24 13.88 -3.85
CA VAL A 89 24.01 12.71 -4.71
C VAL A 89 23.22 13.16 -5.95
N VAL A 90 23.77 12.92 -7.13
CA VAL A 90 23.12 13.25 -8.42
C VAL A 90 22.75 11.97 -9.14
N ALA A 91 21.45 11.73 -9.33
CA ALA A 91 20.97 10.56 -10.05
C ALA A 91 20.98 10.80 -11.57
N VAL A 92 21.65 9.92 -12.32
CA VAL A 92 21.67 9.93 -13.80
C VAL A 92 20.89 8.71 -14.31
N ALA A 93 19.70 8.95 -14.86
CA ALA A 93 18.84 7.91 -15.41
C ALA A 93 18.65 8.05 -16.93
N SER A 94 18.21 6.98 -17.60
CA SER A 94 17.82 7.00 -19.01
C SER A 94 16.54 6.19 -19.19
N GLY A 95 15.51 6.83 -19.76
CA GLY A 95 14.17 6.25 -19.93
C GLY A 95 14.04 5.24 -21.07
N LYS A 96 15.12 4.93 -21.80
CA LYS A 96 15.16 3.89 -22.84
C LYS A 96 16.50 3.16 -22.84
N GLY A 97 16.51 1.91 -23.32
CA GLY A 97 17.73 1.11 -23.44
C GLY A 97 18.70 1.71 -24.45
N GLY A 98 19.77 2.33 -23.97
CA GLY A 98 20.85 2.83 -24.84
C GLY A 98 21.86 3.71 -24.10
N VAL A 99 23.05 3.14 -23.87
CA VAL A 99 24.44 3.68 -23.75
C VAL A 99 24.79 5.09 -23.21
N GLY A 100 23.84 5.97 -22.89
CA GLY A 100 24.15 7.33 -22.42
C GLY A 100 24.38 7.48 -20.92
N LYS A 101 23.88 6.56 -20.08
CA LYS A 101 23.90 6.72 -18.60
C LYS A 101 25.31 6.85 -18.05
N SER A 102 26.18 5.88 -18.33
CA SER A 102 27.55 5.85 -17.80
C SER A 102 28.41 6.95 -18.41
N THR A 103 28.27 7.21 -19.72
CA THR A 103 29.01 8.26 -20.43
C THR A 103 28.65 9.65 -19.90
N THR A 104 27.36 9.94 -19.72
CA THR A 104 26.90 11.21 -19.15
C THR A 104 27.32 11.34 -17.69
N ALA A 105 27.23 10.27 -16.89
CA ALA A 105 27.69 10.31 -15.50
C ALA A 105 29.19 10.58 -15.39
N ALA A 106 30.01 9.95 -16.22
CA ALA A 106 31.46 10.17 -16.23
C ALA A 106 31.83 11.60 -16.65
N ASN A 107 31.19 12.13 -17.70
CA ASN A 107 31.42 13.50 -18.15
C ASN A 107 30.95 14.54 -17.11
N LEU A 108 29.80 14.30 -16.46
CA LEU A 108 29.31 15.15 -15.38
C LEU A 108 30.27 15.15 -14.19
N ALA A 109 30.79 13.99 -13.81
CA ALA A 109 31.78 13.87 -12.73
C ALA A 109 33.07 14.65 -13.07
N LEU A 110 33.57 14.54 -14.31
CA LEU A 110 34.74 15.31 -14.77
C LEU A 110 34.49 16.82 -14.71
N ALA A 111 33.29 17.27 -15.10
CA ALA A 111 32.93 18.69 -15.07
C ALA A 111 32.84 19.24 -13.64
N LEU A 112 32.37 18.45 -12.67
CA LEU A 112 32.27 18.83 -11.25
C LEU A 112 33.58 18.70 -10.48
N ALA A 113 34.59 18.03 -11.03
CA ALA A 113 35.88 17.82 -10.38
C ALA A 113 36.84 19.02 -10.49
N ARG A 114 36.43 20.10 -11.16
CA ARG A 114 37.17 21.36 -11.31
C ARG A 114 36.39 22.50 -10.67
#